data_AF-A0A7V9AKF7-F1
#
_entry.id   AF-A0A7V9AKF7-F1
#
_cell.length_a   1.000
_cell.length_b   1.000
_cell.length_c   1.000
_cell.angle_alpha   90.00
_cell.angle_beta   90.00
_cell.angle_gamma   90.00
#
_symmetry.space_group_name_H-M   'P 1'
#
loop_
_entity.id
_entity.type
_entity.pdbx_description
1 polymer ?
#
loop_
_entity_poly.entity_id
_entity_poly.type
_entity_poly.pdbx_seq_one_letter_code
_entity_poly.pdbx_strand_id
1 'polypeptide(L)'
;MRIWDVDPGCLCRQHLLGEHRELHGLWNILTRGKVGYSRHPETRRWEGKLAALFARHERLVEEMQRRGYSHNSPLDPDSAVGSPVQDRYVDPPERQLELLRAKPCDCPLGPLPAS
;
A
#
# COMPACT_ATOMS: atom_id res chain seq x y z
N MET A 1 -8.88 3.37 4.71
CA MET A 1 -8.15 2.27 4.06
C MET A 1 -7.78 2.72 2.67
N ARG A 2 -6.48 2.90 2.45
CA ARG A 2 -5.87 3.30 1.20
C ARG A 2 -4.49 2.65 1.11
N ILE A 3 -4.27 1.92 0.04
CA ILE A 3 -2.93 1.52 -0.41
C ILE A 3 -2.57 2.45 -1.55
N TRP A 4 -1.36 3.01 -1.53
CA TRP A 4 -0.91 3.90 -2.59
C TRP A 4 -0.24 3.07 -3.67
N ASP A 5 -0.75 3.05 -4.89
CA ASP A 5 -0.17 2.34 -6.03
C ASP A 5 0.99 3.13 -6.68
N VAL A 6 1.65 4.00 -5.90
CA VAL A 6 2.83 4.79 -6.29
C VAL A 6 4.09 4.28 -5.59
N ASP A 7 5.26 4.72 -6.03
CA ASP A 7 6.51 4.34 -5.35
C ASP A 7 6.51 4.82 -3.87
N PRO A 8 6.86 3.95 -2.89
CA PRO A 8 6.95 4.35 -1.49
C PRO A 8 7.90 5.53 -1.23
N GLY A 9 8.91 5.69 -2.08
CA GLY A 9 9.83 6.82 -2.11
C GLY A 9 9.10 8.14 -2.23
N CYS A 10 7.95 8.18 -2.90
CA CYS A 10 7.12 9.38 -3.08
C CYS A 10 6.29 9.76 -1.84
N LEU A 11 6.22 8.90 -0.82
CA LEU A 11 5.39 9.12 0.36
C LEU A 11 6.17 9.81 1.46
N CYS A 12 5.57 10.80 2.14
CA CYS A 12 6.13 11.32 3.38
C CYS A 12 6.03 10.27 4.50
N ARG A 13 6.68 10.53 5.64
CA ARG A 13 6.63 9.62 6.80
C ARG A 13 5.20 9.23 7.20
N GLN A 14 4.28 10.20 7.24
CA GLN A 14 2.89 9.95 7.64
C GLN A 14 2.18 9.00 6.67
N HIS A 15 2.32 9.22 5.36
CA HIS A 15 1.66 8.39 4.36
C HIS A 15 2.31 7.01 4.24
N LEU A 16 3.64 6.91 4.34
CA LEU A 16 4.36 5.63 4.33
C LEU A 16 3.95 4.73 5.51
N LEU A 17 4.00 5.26 6.75
CA LEU A 17 3.63 4.51 7.94
C LEU A 17 2.12 4.27 8.04
N GLY A 18 1.33 5.24 7.56
CA GLY A 18 -0.12 5.11 7.47
C GLY A 18 -0.54 3.98 6.53
N GLU A 19 0.06 3.92 5.34
CA GLU A 19 -0.17 2.84 4.38
C GLU A 19 0.25 1.49 4.94
N HIS A 20 1.45 1.38 5.54
CA HIS A 20 1.91 0.15 6.17
C HIS A 20 0.90 -0.38 7.19
N ARG A 21 0.39 0.50 8.07
CA ARG A 21 -0.64 0.15 9.05
C ARG A 21 -1.95 -0.30 8.39
N GLU A 22 -2.42 0.40 7.37
CA GLU A 22 -3.66 0.03 6.68
C GLU A 22 -3.50 -1.28 5.92
N LEU A 23 -2.35 -1.54 5.30
CA LEU A 23 -1.99 -2.79 4.64
C LEU A 23 -2.12 -3.97 5.59
N HIS A 24 -1.59 -3.87 6.81
CA HIS A 24 -1.78 -4.89 7.86
C HIS A 24 -3.27 -5.13 8.18
N GLY A 25 -4.09 -4.09 8.13
CA GLY A 25 -5.55 -4.20 8.24
C GLY A 25 -6.16 -5.05 7.11
N LEU A 26 -5.82 -4.73 5.86
CA LEU A 26 -6.27 -5.49 4.68
C LEU A 26 -5.82 -6.95 4.74
N TRP A 27 -4.54 -7.19 5.03
CA TRP A 27 -3.97 -8.53 5.11
C TRP A 27 -4.75 -9.41 6.09
N ASN A 28 -5.06 -8.88 7.28
CA ASN A 28 -5.84 -9.60 8.29
C ASN A 28 -7.28 -9.85 7.86
N ILE A 29 -7.90 -8.95 7.10
CA ILE A 29 -9.26 -9.17 6.57
C ILE A 29 -9.25 -10.33 5.57
N LEU A 30 -8.29 -10.32 4.64
CA LEU A 30 -8.19 -11.30 3.56
C LEU A 30 -7.71 -12.68 4.03
N THR A 31 -6.82 -12.75 5.02
CA THR A 31 -6.27 -14.03 5.52
C THR A 31 -7.09 -14.65 6.65
N ARG A 32 -7.79 -13.84 7.47
CA ARG A 32 -8.55 -14.33 8.63
C ARG A 32 -10.06 -14.25 8.45
N GLY A 33 -10.55 -13.93 7.26
CA GLY A 33 -11.97 -13.88 6.94
C GLY A 33 -12.79 -12.87 7.76
N LYS A 34 -12.18 -11.75 8.18
CA LYS A 34 -12.89 -10.74 8.99
C LYS A 34 -13.94 -10.02 8.15
N VAL A 35 -15.13 -9.81 8.71
CA VAL A 35 -16.26 -9.22 7.97
C VAL A 35 -16.17 -7.68 7.88
N GLY A 36 -15.59 -7.02 8.88
CA GLY A 36 -15.45 -5.55 8.90
C GLY A 36 -14.55 -5.04 7.77
N TYR A 37 -15.04 -4.07 6.98
CA TYR A 37 -14.36 -3.50 5.79
C TYR A 37 -14.10 -4.47 4.62
N SER A 38 -14.59 -5.72 4.67
CA SER A 38 -14.52 -6.68 3.55
C SER A 38 -15.12 -6.11 2.25
N ARG A 39 -16.19 -5.32 2.36
CA ARG A 39 -16.86 -4.69 1.21
C ARG A 39 -16.24 -3.37 0.75
N HIS A 40 -15.22 -2.87 1.44
CA HIS A 40 -14.57 -1.61 1.06
C HIS A 40 -13.90 -1.77 -0.32
N PRO A 41 -14.02 -0.81 -1.25
CA PRO A 41 -13.42 -0.93 -2.59
C PRO A 41 -11.92 -1.25 -2.55
N GLU A 42 -11.21 -0.59 -1.63
CA GLU A 42 -9.80 -0.88 -1.36
C GLU A 42 -9.57 -2.33 -0.96
N THR A 43 -10.40 -2.95 -0.12
CA THR A 43 -10.21 -4.37 0.26
C THR A 43 -10.50 -5.29 -0.91
N ARG A 44 -11.61 -5.07 -1.63
CA ARG A 44 -12.09 -5.97 -2.69
C ARG A 44 -11.11 -6.09 -3.84
N ARG A 45 -10.38 -5.02 -4.18
CA ARG A 45 -9.40 -5.08 -5.28
C ARG A 45 -8.21 -6.01 -5.00
N TRP A 46 -8.00 -6.43 -3.74
CA TRP A 46 -6.94 -7.35 -3.33
C TRP A 46 -7.42 -8.80 -3.13
N GLU A 47 -8.73 -9.07 -3.30
CA GLU A 47 -9.24 -10.46 -3.27
C GLU A 47 -8.51 -11.31 -4.31
N GLY A 48 -7.94 -12.44 -3.87
CA GLY A 48 -7.15 -13.34 -4.73
C GLY A 48 -5.76 -12.83 -5.10
N LYS A 49 -5.25 -11.77 -4.46
CA LYS A 49 -3.96 -11.12 -4.79
C LYS A 49 -3.05 -10.91 -3.56
N LEU A 50 -3.01 -11.87 -2.64
CA LEU A 50 -2.19 -11.77 -1.43
C LEU A 50 -0.69 -11.74 -1.76
N ALA A 51 -0.24 -12.46 -2.79
CA ALA A 51 1.14 -12.37 -3.29
C ALA A 51 1.52 -10.92 -3.70
N ALA A 52 0.64 -10.22 -4.42
CA ALA A 52 0.87 -8.81 -4.77
C ALA A 52 0.87 -7.89 -3.53
N LEU A 53 -0.03 -8.13 -2.56
CA LEU A 53 -0.13 -7.33 -1.33
C LEU A 53 1.11 -7.52 -0.45
N PHE A 54 1.64 -8.73 -0.38
CA PHE A 54 2.89 -9.04 0.29
C PHE A 54 4.07 -8.30 -0.36
N ALA A 55 4.18 -8.35 -1.69
CA ALA A 55 5.21 -7.61 -2.41
C ALA A 55 5.11 -6.09 -2.17
N ARG A 56 3.88 -5.55 -2.06
CA ARG A 56 3.68 -4.14 -1.68
C ARG A 56 4.18 -3.86 -0.27
N HIS A 57 3.92 -4.74 0.69
CA HIS A 57 4.43 -4.62 2.05
C HIS A 57 5.95 -4.56 2.07
N GLU A 58 6.64 -5.46 1.37
CA GLU A 58 8.11 -5.49 1.33
C GLU A 58 8.68 -4.18 0.77
N ARG A 59 8.07 -3.61 -0.28
CA ARG A 59 8.49 -2.29 -0.80
C ARG A 59 8.33 -1.16 0.23
N LEU A 60 7.28 -1.18 1.05
CA LEU A 60 7.11 -0.22 2.14
C LEU A 60 8.20 -0.42 3.21
N VAL A 61 8.50 -1.68 3.55
CA VAL A 61 9.54 -2.02 4.53
C VAL A 61 10.93 -1.60 4.04
N GLU A 62 11.26 -1.84 2.78
CA GLU A 62 12.51 -1.39 2.16
C GLU A 62 12.67 0.14 2.26
N GLU A 63 11.61 0.89 1.97
CA GLU A 63 11.60 2.35 2.12
C GLU A 63 11.78 2.78 3.58
N MET A 64 11.07 2.13 4.50
CA MET A 64 11.19 2.38 5.94
C MET A 64 12.63 2.16 6.41
N GLN A 65 13.25 1.04 6.02
CA GLN A 65 14.63 0.71 6.36
C GLN A 65 15.61 1.72 5.77
N ARG A 66 15.43 2.12 4.51
CA ARG A 66 16.27 3.14 3.85
C ARG A 66 16.24 4.48 4.60
N ARG A 67 15.10 4.83 5.20
CA ARG A 67 14.92 6.03 6.02
C ARG A 67 15.30 5.84 7.50
N GLY A 68 15.81 4.67 7.88
CA GLY A 68 16.23 4.36 9.25
C GLY A 68 15.08 4.08 10.22
N TYR A 69 13.89 3.71 9.72
CA TYR A 69 12.77 3.31 10.57
C TYR A 69 12.85 1.83 10.94
N SER A 70 12.63 1.52 12.22
CA SER A 70 12.55 0.14 12.68
C SER A 70 11.24 -0.52 12.26
N HIS A 71 11.33 -1.67 11.60
CA HIS A 71 10.19 -2.50 11.23
C HIS A 71 10.22 -3.84 11.99
N ASN A 72 9.15 -4.16 12.72
CA ASN A 72 9.08 -5.32 13.62
C ASN A 72 7.81 -6.17 13.42
N SER A 73 7.14 -6.04 12.27
CA SER A 73 5.86 -6.71 11.99
C SER A 73 5.86 -7.34 10.58
N PRO A 74 6.75 -8.31 10.30
CA PRO A 74 6.74 -9.02 9.02
C PRO A 74 5.40 -9.71 8.78
N LEU A 75 5.02 -9.81 7.51
CA LEU A 75 3.90 -10.66 7.10
C LEU A 75 4.37 -12.10 6.95
N ASP A 76 3.43 -13.03 7.11
CA ASP A 76 3.67 -14.46 6.90
C ASP A 76 3.81 -14.76 5.39
N PRO A 77 4.98 -15.19 4.89
CA PRO A 77 5.17 -15.48 3.48
C PRO A 77 4.34 -16.68 3.00
N ASP A 78 3.99 -17.63 3.86
CA ASP A 78 3.18 -18.80 3.48
C ASP A 78 1.74 -18.41 3.12
N SER A 79 1.28 -17.27 3.65
CA SER A 79 -0.02 -16.68 3.34
C SER A 79 -0.02 -15.83 2.06
N ALA A 80 1.14 -15.60 1.42
CA ALA A 80 1.30 -14.77 0.21
C ALA A 80 0.88 -15.51 -1.08
N VAL A 81 -0.39 -15.89 -1.17
CA VAL A 81 -0.94 -16.71 -2.27
C VAL A 81 -1.72 -15.89 -3.32
N GLY A 82 -2.09 -16.54 -4.43
CA GLY A 82 -2.89 -15.94 -5.49
C GLY A 82 -2.06 -15.14 -6.50
N SER A 83 -2.69 -14.19 -7.19
CA SER A 83 -2.02 -13.43 -8.25
C SER A 83 -0.93 -12.51 -7.68
N PRO A 84 0.27 -12.50 -8.29
CA PRO A 84 1.36 -11.61 -7.91
C PRO A 84 1.18 -10.18 -8.49
N VAL A 85 0.15 -9.96 -9.30
CA VAL A 85 -0.10 -8.67 -9.97
C VAL A 85 -1.35 -8.01 -9.40
N GLN A 86 -1.22 -6.72 -9.08
CA GLN A 86 -2.34 -5.83 -8.82
C GLN A 86 -2.69 -5.03 -10.08
N ASP A 87 -3.84 -5.36 -10.68
CA ASP A 87 -4.34 -4.80 -11.95
C ASP A 87 -5.62 -3.95 -11.78
N ARG A 88 -6.08 -3.74 -10.54
CA ARG A 88 -7.27 -2.95 -10.23
C ARG A 88 -6.93 -1.82 -9.27
N TYR A 89 -7.50 -0.65 -9.54
CA TYR A 89 -7.28 0.57 -8.78
C TYR A 89 -8.62 1.18 -8.34
N VAL A 90 -8.65 1.77 -7.14
CA VAL A 90 -9.75 2.68 -6.76
C VAL A 90 -9.55 4.02 -7.45
N ASP A 91 -8.34 4.57 -7.30
CA ASP A 91 -7.81 5.71 -8.06
C ASP A 91 -6.55 5.22 -8.78
N PRO A 92 -6.36 5.44 -10.09
CA PRO A 92 -5.13 5.03 -10.77
C PRO A 92 -3.91 5.83 -10.27
N PRO A 93 -2.66 5.34 -10.46
CA PRO A 93 -1.46 5.95 -9.88
C PRO A 93 -1.29 7.45 -10.15
N GLU A 94 -1.59 7.91 -11.36
CA GLU A 94 -1.56 9.31 -11.76
C GLU A 94 -2.52 10.17 -10.93
N ARG A 95 -3.74 9.67 -10.71
CA ARG A 95 -4.74 10.33 -9.87
C ARG A 95 -4.33 10.33 -8.41
N GLN A 96 -3.69 9.26 -7.93
CA GLN A 96 -3.18 9.20 -6.57
C GLN A 96 -2.09 10.24 -6.32
N LEU A 97 -1.19 10.46 -7.28
CA LEU A 97 -0.19 11.52 -7.19
C LEU A 97 -0.84 12.91 -7.13
N GLU A 98 -1.87 13.19 -7.93
CA GLU A 98 -2.64 14.44 -7.82
C GLU A 98 -3.26 14.62 -6.43
N LEU A 99 -3.88 13.58 -5.89
CA LEU A 99 -4.47 13.60 -4.54
C LEU A 99 -3.42 13.83 -3.45
N LEU A 100 -2.21 13.29 -3.61
CA LEU A 100 -1.10 13.54 -2.71
C LEU A 100 -0.59 14.98 -2.81
N ARG A 101 -0.48 15.54 -4.03
CA ARG A 101 -0.06 16.95 -4.25
C ARG A 101 -1.04 17.94 -3.64
N ALA A 102 -2.33 17.62 -3.64
CA ALA A 102 -3.37 18.47 -3.06
C ALA A 102 -3.41 18.43 -1.52
N LYS A 103 -2.70 17.49 -0.87
CA LYS A 103 -2.66 17.41 0.60
C LYS A 103 -1.57 18.33 1.15
N PRO A 104 -1.82 19.03 2.28
CA PRO A 104 -0.79 19.81 2.95
C PRO A 104 0.18 18.87 3.69
N CYS A 105 1.11 18.26 2.96
CA CYS A 105 2.07 17.30 3.49
C CYS A 105 3.39 17.30 2.71
N ASP A 106 4.45 16.76 3.30
CA ASP A 106 5.80 16.80 2.75
C ASP A 106 6.11 15.57 1.88
N CYS A 107 5.15 15.08 1.09
CA CYS A 107 5.40 13.94 0.21
C CYS A 107 6.42 14.33 -0.87
N PRO A 108 7.54 13.60 -1.03
CA PRO A 108 8.54 13.89 -2.06
C PRO A 108 8.10 13.27 -3.41
N LEU A 109 7.00 13.77 -3.97
CA LEU A 109 6.23 13.19 -5.08
C LEU A 109 6.95 13.10 -6.46
N GLY A 110 8.28 13.25 -6.48
CA GLY A 110 9.09 13.36 -7.68
C GLY A 110 8.68 14.55 -8.57
N PRO A 111 9.41 14.80 -9.66
CA PRO A 111 8.95 15.71 -10.70
C PRO A 111 7.66 15.18 -11.35
N LEU A 112 6.78 16.07 -11.79
CA LEU A 112 5.65 15.70 -12.63
C LEU A 112 6.19 14.99 -13.89
N PRO A 113 5.60 13.84 -14.33
CA PRO A 113 5.95 13.28 -15.63
C PRO A 113 5.70 14.36 -16.69
N ALA A 114 6.65 14.53 -17.60
CA ALA A 114 6.48 15.43 -18.73
C ALA A 114 5.27 14.97 -19.56
N SER A 115 4.39 15.93 -19.88
CA SER A 115 3.22 15.72 -20.75
C SER A 115 3.63 15.32 -22.16
#